data_AF-A0A929SME8-F1
#
_entry.id   AF-A0A929SME8-F1
#
_cell.length_a   1.000
_cell.length_b   1.000
_cell.length_c   1.000
_cell.angle_alpha   90.00
_cell.angle_beta   90.00
_cell.angle_gamma   90.00
#
_symmetry.space_group_name_H-M   'P 1'
#
loop_
_entity.id
_entity.type
_entity.pdbx_description
1 polymer ?
#
loop_
_entity_poly.entity_id
_entity_poly.type
_entity_poly.pdbx_seq_one_letter_code
_entity_poly.pdbx_strand_id
1 'polypeptide(L)'
;MRINKLKQLNSNFYEVTLKDSKYKIHEELVLKYKLFLDKDISQEELEQIEKDNKFYIILDDIYKYLSKYPKTEYEIRKYISTKTKEIDKTYEQIKHLINDKTYAKNYCLEKISFSNDGPEKIKQALKYKHIDSNFIEEALEEFN
;
A
#
# COMPACT_ATOMS: atom_id res chain seq x y z
N MET A 1 25.88 -13.63 14.91
CA MET A 1 26.34 -12.33 14.36
C MET A 1 25.75 -11.25 15.23
N ARG A 2 26.56 -10.33 15.77
CA ARG A 2 26.08 -9.33 16.75
C ARG A 2 25.69 -8.02 16.07
N ILE A 3 24.63 -7.37 16.55
CA ILE A 3 24.27 -6.01 16.12
C ILE A 3 25.21 -5.00 16.80
N ASN A 4 26.01 -4.31 15.99
CA ASN A 4 26.95 -3.29 16.44
C ASN A 4 26.36 -1.88 16.46
N LYS A 5 25.36 -1.62 15.62
CA LYS A 5 24.71 -0.30 15.52
C LYS A 5 23.28 -0.44 15.05
N LEU A 6 22.40 0.35 15.64
CA LEU A 6 21.01 0.50 15.24
C LEU A 6 20.70 1.99 15.10
N LYS A 7 20.35 2.44 13.89
CA LYS A 7 20.06 3.84 13.59
C LYS A 7 18.73 3.96 12.87
N GLN A 8 17.83 4.81 13.35
CA GLN A 8 16.60 5.13 12.62
C GLN A 8 16.95 5.94 11.35
N LEU A 9 16.46 5.49 10.19
CA LEU A 9 16.67 6.19 8.91
C LEU A 9 15.52 7.15 8.62
N ASN A 10 14.29 6.69 8.83
CA ASN A 10 13.07 7.48 8.75
C ASN A 10 12.00 6.84 9.66
N SER A 11 10.74 7.28 9.55
CA SER A 11 9.66 6.73 10.39
C SER A 11 9.48 5.22 10.25
N ASN A 12 9.75 4.63 9.08
CA ASN A 12 9.37 3.25 8.78
C ASN A 12 10.57 2.29 8.74
N PHE A 13 11.81 2.80 8.76
CA PHE A 13 13.01 1.98 8.57
C PHE A 13 14.17 2.33 9.51
N TYR A 14 14.89 1.29 9.88
CA TYR A 14 16.16 1.34 10.61
C TYR A 14 17.29 0.78 9.75
N GLU A 15 18.49 1.34 9.94
CA GLU A 15 19.75 0.75 9.52
C GLU A 15 20.29 -0.10 10.69
N VAL A 16 20.36 -1.41 10.46
CA VAL A 16 20.97 -2.39 11.36
C VAL A 16 22.35 -2.74 10.82
N THR A 17 23.39 -2.49 11.60
CA THR A 17 24.77 -2.87 11.24
C THR A 17 25.16 -4.12 12.00
N LEU A 18 25.49 -5.18 11.26
CA LEU A 18 26.02 -6.44 11.80
C LEU A 18 27.44 -6.62 11.27
N LYS A 19 28.44 -6.66 12.16
CA LYS A 19 29.86 -6.59 11.80
C LYS A 19 30.11 -5.32 10.97
N ASP A 20 30.30 -5.45 9.66
CA ASP A 20 30.55 -4.34 8.72
C ASP A 20 29.44 -4.18 7.65
N SER A 21 28.42 -5.04 7.68
CA SER A 21 27.31 -5.02 6.73
C SER A 21 26.12 -4.22 7.27
N LYS A 22 25.50 -3.42 6.41
CA LYS A 22 24.35 -2.58 6.73
C LYS A 22 23.08 -3.11 6.08
N TYR A 23 22.04 -3.25 6.88
CA TYR A 23 20.73 -3.74 6.45
C TYR A 23 19.67 -2.69 6.75
N LYS A 24 18.90 -2.32 5.73
CA LYS A 24 17.73 -1.47 5.89
C LYS A 24 16.53 -2.35 6.26
N ILE A 25 16.08 -2.32 7.50
CA ILE A 25 15.01 -3.19 8.02
C ILE A 25 13.81 -2.34 8.42
N HIS A 26 12.61 -2.78 8.03
CA HIS A 26 11.36 -2.11 8.39
C HIS A 26 11.11 -2.17 9.91
N GLU A 27 10.57 -1.11 10.49
CA GLU A 27 10.32 -0.98 11.94
C GLU A 27 9.54 -2.17 12.50
N GLU A 28 8.47 -2.61 11.81
CA GLU A 28 7.69 -3.78 12.21
C GLU A 28 8.55 -5.03 12.44
N LEU A 29 9.60 -5.24 11.63
CA LEU A 29 10.51 -6.37 11.78
C LEU A 29 11.55 -6.16 12.87
N VAL A 30 11.99 -4.91 13.07
CA VAL A 30 12.82 -4.54 14.22
C VAL A 30 12.09 -4.92 15.52
N LEU A 31 10.79 -4.63 15.61
CA LEU A 31 9.95 -4.97 16.76
C LEU A 31 9.69 -6.47 16.85
N LYS A 32 9.21 -7.11 15.76
CA LYS A 32 8.88 -8.55 15.71
C LYS A 32 10.07 -9.42 16.13
N TYR A 33 11.24 -9.15 15.58
CA TYR A 33 12.46 -9.89 15.88
C TYR A 33 13.22 -9.32 17.08
N LYS A 34 12.70 -8.29 17.75
CA LYS A 34 13.35 -7.61 18.88
C LYS A 34 14.81 -7.31 18.58
N LEU A 35 15.07 -6.58 17.49
CA LEU A 35 16.42 -6.20 17.09
C LEU A 35 16.87 -5.01 17.94
N PHE A 36 17.73 -5.27 18.92
CA PHE A 36 18.36 -4.26 19.78
C PHE A 36 19.88 -4.35 19.69
N LEU A 37 20.55 -3.27 20.11
CA LEU A 37 22.01 -3.24 20.20
C LEU A 37 22.51 -4.44 21.00
N ASP A 38 23.64 -5.02 20.60
CA ASP A 38 24.25 -6.18 21.25
C ASP A 38 23.51 -7.51 21.15
N LYS A 39 22.36 -7.56 20.45
CA LYS A 39 21.71 -8.83 20.14
C LYS A 39 22.54 -9.66 19.16
N ASP A 40 22.67 -10.94 19.46
CA ASP A 40 23.14 -11.96 18.51
C ASP A 40 21.99 -12.48 17.62
N ILE A 41 22.29 -12.62 16.33
CA ILE A 41 21.41 -13.11 15.29
C ILE A 41 22.14 -14.20 14.51
N SER A 42 21.47 -15.33 14.28
CA SER A 42 21.96 -16.40 13.41
C SER A 42 21.87 -16.01 11.92
N GLN A 43 22.56 -16.76 11.05
CA GLN A 43 22.46 -16.51 9.62
C GLN A 43 21.05 -16.84 9.10
N GLU A 44 20.44 -17.91 9.62
CA GLU A 44 19.09 -18.33 9.27
C GLU A 44 18.03 -17.28 9.67
N GLU A 45 18.17 -16.68 10.86
CA GLU A 45 17.30 -15.59 11.28
C GLU A 45 17.45 -14.36 10.39
N LEU A 46 18.68 -14.00 10.02
CA LEU A 46 18.94 -12.86 9.13
C LEU A 46 18.28 -13.07 7.76
N GLU A 47 18.42 -14.25 7.17
CA GLU A 47 17.80 -14.60 5.89
C GLU A 47 16.27 -14.53 5.96
N GLN A 48 15.67 -14.98 7.06
CA GLN A 48 14.23 -14.87 7.27
C GLN A 48 13.79 -13.41 7.45
N ILE A 49 14.56 -12.60 8.18
CA ILE A 49 14.30 -11.16 8.32
C ILE A 49 14.36 -10.47 6.96
N GLU A 50 15.39 -10.73 6.15
CA GLU A 50 15.50 -10.13 4.81
C GLU A 50 14.37 -10.54 3.88
N LYS A 51 13.93 -11.81 3.96
CA LYS A 51 12.77 -12.30 3.21
C LYS A 51 11.49 -11.58 3.62
N ASP A 52 11.22 -11.48 4.92
CA ASP A 52 10.06 -10.75 5.45
C ASP A 52 10.15 -9.26 5.08
N ASN A 53 11.34 -8.67 5.11
CA ASN A 53 11.56 -7.24 4.87
C ASN A 53 11.22 -6.82 3.44
N LYS A 54 11.40 -7.70 2.45
CA LYS A 54 10.95 -7.45 1.07
C LYS A 54 9.45 -7.15 1.01
N PHE A 55 8.64 -7.85 1.80
CA PHE A 55 7.20 -7.60 1.85
C PHE A 55 6.88 -6.20 2.39
N TYR A 56 7.52 -5.79 3.48
CA TYR A 56 7.29 -4.46 4.07
C TYR A 56 7.81 -3.31 3.20
N ILE A 57 8.90 -3.51 2.46
CA ILE A 57 9.37 -2.52 1.47
C ILE A 57 8.31 -2.30 0.39
N ILE A 58 7.71 -3.38 -0.13
CA ILE A 58 6.63 -3.30 -1.12
C ILE A 58 5.40 -2.62 -0.53
N LEU A 59 5.05 -2.95 0.72
CA LEU A 59 3.92 -2.36 1.43
C LEU A 59 4.10 -0.84 1.64
N ASP A 60 5.30 -0.40 2.02
CA ASP A 60 5.65 1.02 2.16
C ASP A 60 5.52 1.79 0.84
N ASP A 61 5.97 1.20 -0.28
CA ASP A 61 5.78 1.75 -1.62
C ASP A 61 4.28 1.92 -1.96
N ILE A 62 3.46 0.93 -1.61
CA ILE A 62 2.01 0.95 -1.83
C ILE A 62 1.34 2.04 -0.99
N TYR A 63 1.70 2.19 0.29
CA TYR A 63 1.18 3.26 1.13
C TYR A 63 1.53 4.65 0.57
N LYS A 64 2.76 4.85 0.07
CA LYS A 64 3.14 6.11 -0.62
C LYS A 64 2.37 6.35 -1.91
N TYR A 65 1.95 5.29 -2.59
CA TYR A 65 1.12 5.42 -3.78
C TYR A 65 -0.31 5.83 -3.41
N LEU A 66 -0.88 5.23 -2.36
CA LEU A 66 -2.22 5.53 -1.84
C LEU A 66 -2.31 6.93 -1.20
N SER A 67 -1.23 7.43 -0.60
CA SER A 67 -1.24 8.74 0.07
C SER A 67 -1.40 9.93 -0.89
N LYS A 68 -1.15 9.74 -2.20
CA LYS A 68 -1.22 10.83 -3.18
C LYS A 68 -2.65 11.12 -3.62
N TYR A 69 -3.40 10.07 -3.95
CA TYR A 69 -4.76 10.18 -4.49
C TYR A 69 -5.52 8.88 -4.21
N PRO A 70 -6.84 8.94 -3.96
CA PRO A 70 -7.65 7.75 -3.81
C PRO A 70 -7.55 6.85 -5.04
N LYS A 71 -7.71 5.55 -4.82
CA LYS A 71 -7.64 4.49 -5.84
C LYS A 71 -8.82 3.57 -5.68
N THR A 72 -9.29 3.02 -6.79
CA THR A 72 -10.23 1.91 -6.74
C THR A 72 -9.52 0.60 -6.39
N GLU A 73 -10.27 -0.41 -5.97
CA GLU A 73 -9.76 -1.76 -5.74
C GLU A 73 -9.03 -2.30 -6.97
N TYR A 74 -9.61 -2.11 -8.16
CA TYR A 74 -8.99 -2.53 -9.41
C TYR A 74 -7.63 -1.85 -9.65
N GLU A 75 -7.58 -0.52 -9.49
CA GLU A 75 -6.34 0.24 -9.71
C GLU A 75 -5.24 -0.18 -8.74
N ILE A 76 -5.57 -0.35 -7.46
CA ILE A 76 -4.57 -0.73 -6.47
C ILE A 76 -4.10 -2.17 -6.65
N ARG A 77 -5.00 -3.12 -6.96
CA ARG A 77 -4.61 -4.51 -7.26
C ARG A 77 -3.72 -4.59 -8.50
N LYS A 78 -4.03 -3.80 -9.53
CA LYS A 78 -3.18 -3.66 -10.72
C LYS A 78 -1.81 -3.07 -10.39
N TYR A 79 -1.73 -2.13 -9.45
CA TYR A 79 -0.44 -1.60 -9.00
C TYR A 79 0.36 -2.65 -8.20
N ILE A 80 -0.29 -3.35 -7.28
CA ILE A 80 0.33 -4.43 -6.48
C ILE A 80 0.93 -5.51 -7.37
N SER A 81 0.25 -5.90 -8.45
CA SER A 81 0.74 -6.94 -9.36
C SER A 81 2.04 -6.56 -10.09
N THR A 82 2.34 -5.26 -10.21
CA THR A 82 3.64 -4.80 -10.74
C THR A 82 4.78 -4.92 -9.74
N LYS A 83 4.47 -5.07 -8.44
CA LYS A 83 5.42 -5.11 -7.33
C LYS A 83 5.65 -6.53 -6.80
N THR A 84 4.60 -7.36 -6.77
CA THR A 84 4.65 -8.71 -6.20
C THR A 84 3.64 -9.65 -6.84
N LYS A 85 3.91 -10.95 -6.75
CA LYS A 85 2.96 -12.02 -7.11
C LYS A 85 1.96 -12.31 -5.98
N GLU A 86 2.25 -11.92 -4.74
CA GLU A 86 1.38 -12.13 -3.57
C GLU A 86 0.31 -11.02 -3.49
N ILE A 87 -0.51 -10.88 -4.54
CA ILE A 87 -1.45 -9.77 -4.69
C ILE A 87 -2.47 -9.76 -3.56
N ASP A 88 -3.18 -10.87 -3.32
CA ASP A 88 -4.25 -10.92 -2.33
C ASP A 88 -3.74 -10.68 -0.92
N LYS A 89 -2.65 -11.33 -0.53
CA LYS A 89 -2.02 -11.12 0.77
C LYS A 89 -1.62 -9.65 1.00
N THR A 90 -1.12 -8.99 -0.04
CA THR A 90 -0.74 -7.58 0.04
C THR A 90 -1.97 -6.68 0.09
N TYR A 91 -2.98 -6.97 -0.73
CA TYR A 91 -4.24 -6.24 -0.74
C TYR A 91 -4.96 -6.33 0.60
N GLU A 92 -4.96 -7.50 1.25
CA GLU A 92 -5.55 -7.70 2.58
C GLU A 92 -4.99 -6.73 3.64
N GLN A 93 -3.71 -6.35 3.54
CA GLN A 93 -3.12 -5.37 4.46
C GLN A 93 -3.66 -3.95 4.25
N ILE A 94 -4.07 -3.60 3.03
CA ILE A 94 -4.45 -2.23 2.66
C ILE A 94 -5.93 -2.05 2.35
N LYS A 95 -6.73 -3.13 2.31
CA LYS A 95 -8.13 -3.10 1.89
C LYS A 95 -8.99 -2.10 2.67
N HIS A 96 -8.66 -1.90 3.94
CA HIS A 96 -9.36 -0.97 4.82
C HIS A 96 -9.18 0.51 4.42
N LEU A 97 -8.20 0.82 3.56
CA LEU A 97 -7.96 2.15 3.00
C LEU A 97 -8.67 2.38 1.66
N ILE A 98 -9.32 1.34 1.11
CA ILE A 98 -9.94 1.38 -0.21
C ILE A 98 -11.46 1.39 -0.04
N ASN A 99 -12.12 2.31 -0.75
CA ASN A 99 -13.57 2.43 -0.72
C ASN A 99 -14.10 2.87 -2.08
N ASP A 100 -14.47 1.90 -2.92
CA ASP A 100 -14.95 2.13 -4.28
C ASP A 100 -16.28 2.90 -4.31
N LYS A 101 -17.13 2.72 -3.29
CA LYS A 101 -18.38 3.48 -3.14
C LYS A 101 -18.10 4.97 -2.94
N THR A 102 -17.25 5.31 -1.98
CA THR A 102 -16.85 6.70 -1.74
C THR A 102 -16.08 7.27 -2.93
N TYR A 103 -15.24 6.48 -3.57
CA TYR A 103 -14.56 6.87 -4.80
C TYR A 103 -15.56 7.27 -5.89
N ALA A 104 -16.57 6.44 -6.15
CA ALA A 104 -17.58 6.70 -7.18
C ALA A 104 -18.33 8.01 -6.92
N LYS A 105 -18.78 8.24 -5.68
CA LYS A 105 -19.46 9.48 -5.29
C LYS A 105 -18.59 10.70 -5.51
N ASN A 106 -17.36 10.68 -5.00
CA ASN A 106 -16.43 11.81 -5.15
C ASN A 106 -16.10 12.07 -6.62
N TYR A 107 -15.93 11.00 -7.42
CA TYR A 107 -15.68 11.13 -8.85
C TYR A 107 -16.87 11.79 -9.58
N CYS A 108 -18.11 11.36 -9.30
CA CYS A 108 -19.30 12.00 -9.85
C CYS A 108 -19.38 13.48 -9.48
N LEU A 109 -19.22 13.82 -8.19
CA LEU A 109 -19.25 15.20 -7.70
C LEU A 109 -18.18 16.08 -8.36
N GLU A 110 -16.97 15.55 -8.54
CA GLU A 110 -15.89 16.25 -9.25
C GLU A 110 -16.27 16.52 -10.71
N LYS A 111 -16.88 15.56 -11.40
CA LYS A 111 -17.30 15.74 -12.80
C LYS A 111 -18.47 16.72 -12.94
N ILE A 112 -19.44 16.68 -12.04
CA ILE A 112 -20.54 17.67 -12.00
C ILE A 112 -19.98 19.08 -11.78
N SER A 113 -19.02 19.22 -10.87
CA SER A 113 -18.51 20.54 -10.45
C SER A 113 -17.52 21.14 -11.45
N PHE A 114 -16.72 20.32 -12.12
CA PHE A 114 -15.54 20.76 -12.86
C PHE A 114 -15.46 20.26 -14.31
N SER A 115 -16.45 19.51 -14.81
CA SER A 115 -16.51 19.10 -16.21
C SER A 115 -17.91 19.24 -16.81
N ASN A 116 -18.01 19.07 -18.13
CA ASN A 116 -19.29 19.00 -18.85
C ASN A 116 -19.66 17.54 -19.17
N ASP A 117 -19.16 16.59 -18.38
CA ASP A 117 -19.41 15.16 -18.62
C ASP A 117 -20.84 14.80 -18.21
N GLY A 118 -21.63 14.30 -19.15
CA GLY A 118 -22.97 13.80 -18.84
C GLY A 118 -22.95 12.48 -18.04
N PRO A 119 -24.07 12.09 -17.41
CA PRO A 119 -24.19 10.90 -16.57
C PRO A 119 -23.67 9.62 -17.24
N GLU A 120 -23.99 9.40 -18.51
CA GLU A 120 -23.56 8.20 -19.24
C GLU A 120 -22.04 8.13 -19.46
N LYS A 121 -21.39 9.27 -19.66
CA LYS A 121 -19.93 9.31 -19.80
C LYS A 121 -19.25 8.99 -18.47
N ILE A 122 -19.79 9.52 -17.37
CA ILE A 122 -19.29 9.24 -16.01
C ILE A 122 -19.50 7.77 -15.66
N LYS A 123 -20.69 7.23 -15.95
CA LYS A 123 -21.02 5.80 -15.80
C LYS A 123 -20.00 4.91 -16.51
N GLN A 124 -19.69 5.21 -17.77
CA GLN A 124 -18.69 4.47 -18.54
C GLN A 124 -17.30 4.58 -17.93
N ALA A 125 -16.87 5.77 -17.51
CA ALA A 125 -15.58 5.97 -16.87
C ALA A 125 -15.42 5.15 -15.57
N LEU A 126 -16.46 5.10 -14.73
CA LEU A 126 -16.47 4.31 -13.50
C LEU A 126 -16.47 2.80 -13.79
N LYS A 127 -17.20 2.35 -14.84
CA LYS A 127 -17.15 0.96 -15.32
C LYS A 127 -15.75 0.55 -15.79
N TYR A 128 -15.03 1.42 -16.51
CA TYR A 128 -13.64 1.16 -16.90
C TYR A 128 -12.70 1.06 -15.70
N LYS A 129 -13.07 1.65 -14.56
CA LYS A 129 -12.37 1.51 -13.27
C LYS A 129 -12.86 0.32 -12.45
N HIS A 130 -13.73 -0.52 -13.02
CA HIS A 130 -14.29 -1.73 -12.43
C HIS A 130 -15.07 -1.52 -11.14
N ILE A 131 -15.71 -0.35 -11.00
CA ILE A 131 -16.58 -0.08 -9.85
C ILE A 131 -17.91 -0.85 -10.04
N ASP A 132 -18.41 -1.42 -8.95
CA ASP A 132 -19.69 -2.15 -8.94
C ASP A 132 -20.84 -1.27 -9.43
N SER A 133 -21.73 -1.84 -10.26
CA SER A 133 -22.83 -1.09 -10.87
C SER A 133 -23.76 -0.44 -9.83
N ASN A 134 -23.97 -1.07 -8.66
CA ASN A 134 -24.80 -0.50 -7.60
C ASN A 134 -24.19 0.80 -7.05
N PHE A 135 -22.86 0.84 -6.88
CA PHE A 135 -22.18 2.05 -6.41
C PHE A 135 -22.18 3.15 -7.47
N ILE A 136 -22.14 2.78 -8.75
CA ILE A 136 -22.24 3.75 -9.85
C ILE A 136 -23.63 4.35 -9.90
N GLU A 137 -24.68 3.53 -9.81
CA GLU A 137 -26.07 4.00 -9.82
C GLU A 137 -26.34 4.93 -8.63
N GLU A 138 -25.94 4.52 -7.42
CA GLU A 138 -26.05 5.37 -6.22
C GLU A 138 -25.29 6.69 -6.37
N ALA A 139 -24.09 6.69 -6.98
CA ALA A 139 -23.31 7.90 -7.17
C ALA A 139 -23.89 8.84 -8.25
N LEU A 140 -24.68 8.32 -9.20
CA LEU A 140 -25.31 9.12 -10.25
C LEU A 140 -26.66 9.70 -9.83
N GLU A 141 -27.22 9.30 -8.68
CA GLU A 141 -28.40 9.97 -8.10
C GLU A 141 -28.15 11.47 -7.87
N GLU A 142 -26.89 11.89 -7.68
CA GLU A 142 -26.48 13.30 -7.55
C GLU A 142 -26.76 14.15 -8.81
N PHE A 143 -27.08 13.53 -9.95
CA PHE A 143 -27.51 14.24 -11.17
C PHE A 143 -29.02 14.53 -11.21
N ASN A 144 -29.81 13.90 -10.34
CA ASN A 144 -31.27 14.00 -10.34
C ASN A 144 -31.78 15.17 -9.51
#